data_AF-A0A5J4RPJ3-F1
#
_entry.id   AF-A0A5J4RPJ3-F1
#
_cell.length_a   1.000
_cell.length_b   1.000
_cell.length_c   1.000
_cell.angle_alpha   90.00
_cell.angle_beta   90.00
_cell.angle_gamma   90.00
#
_symmetry.space_group_name_H-M   'P 1'
#
loop_
_entity.id
_entity.type
_entity.pdbx_description
1 polymer ?
#
loop_
_entity_poly.entity_id
_entity_poly.type
_entity_poly.pdbx_seq_one_letter_code
_entity_poly.pdbx_strand_id
1 'polypeptide(L)'
;MNITVLNETIKKVLFIFFVCFSFPTLAQTYGELSEQALQYIEKDSLEQAEIIFRRVLAMEPANPHNALIFSNIGTLQRQMQRLDEAAESYTYAFNLAPYSIPILLNRATVYMEQGFPNRAYID
;
A
#
# COMPACT_ATOMS: atom_id res chain seq x y z
N MET A 1 -11.42 -2.70 -57.96
CA MET A 1 -10.66 -2.72 -56.69
C MET A 1 -10.68 -4.15 -56.17
N ASN A 2 -9.53 -4.84 -56.15
CA ASN A 2 -9.48 -6.28 -55.90
C ASN A 2 -9.83 -6.64 -54.45
N ILE A 3 -10.61 -7.71 -54.29
CA ILE A 3 -11.12 -8.24 -52.99
C ILE A 3 -9.97 -8.51 -52.00
N THR A 4 -8.79 -8.88 -52.51
CA THR A 4 -7.57 -9.07 -51.74
C THR A 4 -7.04 -7.79 -51.09
N VAL A 5 -7.10 -6.65 -51.78
CA VAL A 5 -6.64 -5.35 -51.24
C VAL A 5 -7.60 -4.84 -50.17
N LEU A 6 -8.91 -5.06 -50.35
CA LEU A 6 -9.92 -4.70 -49.36
C LEU A 6 -9.74 -5.51 -48.06
N ASN A 7 -9.45 -6.82 -48.17
CA ASN A 7 -9.26 -7.70 -47.03
C ASN A 7 -8.00 -7.35 -46.21
N GLU A 8 -6.91 -7.00 -46.88
CA GLU A 8 -5.68 -6.52 -46.20
C GLU A 8 -5.86 -5.17 -45.52
N THR A 9 -6.67 -4.28 -46.09
CA THR A 9 -6.98 -2.98 -45.48
C THR A 9 -7.87 -3.15 -44.24
N ILE A 10 -8.88 -4.03 -44.30
CA ILE A 10 -9.76 -4.35 -43.17
C ILE A 10 -8.98 -5.00 -42.01
N LYS A 11 -8.06 -5.93 -42.30
CA LYS A 11 -7.19 -6.54 -41.29
C LYS A 11 -6.29 -5.52 -40.59
N LYS A 12 -5.71 -4.58 -41.34
CA LYS A 12 -4.88 -3.50 -40.76
C LYS A 12 -5.69 -2.56 -39.87
N VAL A 13 -6.93 -2.21 -40.27
CA VAL A 13 -7.82 -1.38 -39.44
C VAL A 13 -8.24 -2.12 -38.16
N LEU A 14 -8.58 -3.41 -38.24
CA LEU A 14 -8.89 -4.25 -37.07
C LEU A 14 -7.69 -4.38 -36.12
N PHE A 15 -6.47 -4.53 -36.66
CA PHE A 15 -5.25 -4.60 -35.88
C PHE A 15 -4.94 -3.28 -35.15
N ILE A 16 -5.12 -2.14 -35.82
CA ILE A 16 -4.95 -0.81 -35.21
C ILE A 16 -6.00 -0.56 -34.12
N PHE A 17 -7.25 -1.00 -34.33
CA PHE A 17 -8.31 -0.90 -33.34
C PHE A 17 -8.01 -1.74 -32.09
N PHE A 18 -7.43 -2.94 -32.26
CA PHE A 18 -7.04 -3.82 -31.15
C PHE A 18 -5.82 -3.29 -30.36
N VAL A 19 -4.88 -2.63 -31.02
CA VAL A 19 -3.71 -2.00 -30.37
C VAL A 19 -4.11 -0.72 -29.61
N CYS A 20 -5.08 0.07 -30.11
CA CYS A 20 -5.56 1.29 -29.44
C CYS A 20 -6.61 1.03 -28.34
N PHE A 21 -7.26 -0.14 -28.32
CA PHE A 21 -8.11 -0.59 -27.21
C PHE A 21 -7.35 -1.35 -26.11
N SER A 22 -6.02 -1.32 -26.14
CA SER A 22 -5.20 -1.63 -24.97
C SER A 22 -5.52 -0.60 -23.90
N PHE A 23 -6.49 -0.95 -23.06
CA PHE A 23 -7.03 -0.25 -21.90
C PHE A 23 -6.17 0.94 -21.44
N PRO A 24 -6.76 2.13 -21.22
CA PRO A 24 -6.16 3.00 -20.23
C PRO A 24 -6.21 2.21 -18.92
N THR A 25 -5.09 1.59 -18.53
CA THR A 25 -4.88 1.21 -17.15
C THR A 25 -4.96 2.52 -16.41
N LEU A 26 -6.13 2.82 -15.83
CA LEU A 26 -6.26 3.96 -14.93
C LEU A 26 -5.19 3.70 -13.87
N ALA A 27 -4.12 4.49 -13.87
CA ALA A 27 -3.10 4.38 -12.86
C ALA A 27 -3.82 4.70 -11.54
N GLN A 28 -3.99 3.69 -10.70
CA GLN A 28 -4.66 3.85 -9.41
C GLN A 28 -3.92 4.95 -8.64
N THR A 29 -4.66 5.81 -7.95
CA THR A 29 -4.06 6.90 -7.19
C THR A 29 -3.61 6.44 -5.80
N TYR A 30 -2.76 7.23 -5.15
CA TYR A 30 -2.35 7.00 -3.76
C TYR A 30 -3.56 6.87 -2.82
N GLY A 31 -4.57 7.74 -2.99
CA GLY A 31 -5.79 7.74 -2.19
C GLY A 31 -6.64 6.49 -2.42
N GLU A 32 -6.87 6.13 -3.69
CA GLU A 32 -7.68 4.96 -4.06
C GLU A 32 -7.08 3.65 -3.52
N LEU A 33 -5.76 3.48 -3.62
CA LEU A 33 -5.09 2.30 -3.07
C LEU A 33 -5.10 2.29 -1.54
N SER A 34 -4.99 3.47 -0.91
CA SER A 34 -5.11 3.58 0.55
C SER A 34 -6.51 3.16 1.02
N GLU A 35 -7.57 3.60 0.34
CA GLU A 35 -8.94 3.16 0.63
C GLU A 35 -9.12 1.66 0.37
N GLN A 36 -8.54 1.13 -0.71
CA GLN A 36 -8.59 -0.30 -0.99
C GLN A 36 -7.96 -1.13 0.14
N ALA A 37 -6.83 -0.69 0.71
CA ALA A 37 -6.21 -1.37 1.85
C ALA A 37 -7.13 -1.36 3.08
N LEU A 38 -7.84 -0.26 3.34
CA LEU A 38 -8.82 -0.17 4.43
C LEU A 38 -10.00 -1.14 4.22
N GLN A 39 -10.45 -1.35 2.98
CA GLN A 39 -11.48 -2.35 2.68
C GLN A 39 -11.01 -3.79 2.94
N TYR A 40 -9.72 -4.09 2.76
CA TYR A 40 -9.18 -5.40 3.13
C TYR A 40 -9.11 -5.57 4.66
N ILE A 41 -8.82 -4.50 5.41
CA ILE A 41 -8.91 -4.50 6.88
C ILE A 41 -10.33 -4.82 7.34
N GLU A 42 -11.35 -4.19 6.74
CA GLU A 42 -12.76 -4.46 7.07
C GLU A 42 -13.16 -5.93 6.81
N LYS A 43 -12.46 -6.60 5.90
CA LYS A 43 -12.66 -8.02 5.55
C LYS A 43 -11.74 -8.96 6.32
N ASP A 44 -11.05 -8.48 7.35
CA ASP A 44 -10.06 -9.22 8.15
C ASP A 44 -8.95 -9.88 7.31
N SER A 45 -8.67 -9.30 6.15
CA SER A 45 -7.69 -9.78 5.17
C SER A 45 -6.38 -9.02 5.33
N LEU A 46 -5.71 -9.24 6.46
CA LEU A 46 -4.62 -8.39 6.95
C LEU A 46 -3.39 -8.43 6.03
N GLU A 47 -3.01 -9.59 5.52
CA GLU A 47 -1.88 -9.73 4.59
C GLU A 47 -2.13 -8.99 3.27
N GLN A 48 -3.35 -9.06 2.74
CA GLN A 48 -3.74 -8.36 1.53
C GLN A 48 -3.70 -6.85 1.75
N ALA A 49 -4.19 -6.37 2.89
CA ALA A 49 -4.10 -4.95 3.24
C ALA A 49 -2.64 -4.47 3.30
N GLU A 50 -1.75 -5.25 3.91
CA GLU A 50 -0.32 -4.93 3.97
C GLU A 50 0.32 -4.85 2.57
N ILE A 51 0.01 -5.80 1.67
CA ILE A 51 0.50 -5.80 0.28
C ILE A 51 0.07 -4.52 -0.44
N ILE A 52 -1.19 -4.10 -0.27
CA ILE A 52 -1.70 -2.88 -0.91
C ILE A 52 -1.02 -1.64 -0.33
N PHE A 53 -0.84 -1.54 1.00
CA PHE A 53 -0.11 -0.43 1.60
C PHE A 53 1.35 -0.36 1.15
N ARG A 54 2.04 -1.48 0.98
CA ARG A 54 3.40 -1.50 0.42
C ARG A 54 3.43 -0.99 -1.02
N ARG A 55 2.39 -1.23 -1.81
CA ARG A 55 2.23 -0.65 -3.14
C ARG A 55 2.01 0.87 -3.10
N VAL A 56 1.22 1.36 -2.15
CA VAL A 56 1.03 2.80 -1.90
C VAL A 56 2.38 3.48 -1.64
N LEU A 57 3.18 2.92 -0.73
CA LEU A 57 4.52 3.44 -0.40
C LEU A 57 5.47 3.45 -1.60
N ALA A 58 5.41 2.42 -2.46
CA ALA A 58 6.27 2.33 -3.63
C ALA A 58 5.92 3.36 -4.72
N MET A 59 4.66 3.80 -4.78
CA MET A 59 4.22 4.78 -5.77
C MET A 59 4.68 6.19 -5.44
N GLU A 60 4.62 6.58 -4.17
CA GLU A 60 5.05 7.91 -3.73
C GLU A 60 5.96 7.81 -2.48
N PRO A 61 7.23 7.40 -2.64
CA PRO A 61 8.12 7.15 -1.51
C PRO A 61 8.38 8.39 -0.63
N ALA A 62 8.31 9.59 -1.22
CA ALA A 62 8.54 10.86 -0.55
C ALA A 62 7.25 11.54 -0.03
N ASN A 63 6.10 10.86 -0.09
CA ASN A 63 4.84 11.44 0.36
C ASN A 63 4.85 11.66 1.90
N PRO A 64 4.59 12.88 2.39
CA PRO A 64 4.58 13.16 3.83
C PRO A 64 3.50 12.38 4.60
N HIS A 65 2.45 11.91 3.93
CA HIS A 65 1.40 11.08 4.51
C HIS A 65 1.80 9.60 4.71
N ASN A 66 3.00 9.20 4.27
CA ASN A 66 3.51 7.84 4.46
C ASN A 66 3.63 7.45 5.94
N ALA A 67 3.73 8.43 6.86
CA ALA A 67 3.69 8.17 8.29
C ALA A 67 2.44 7.38 8.71
N LEU A 68 1.28 7.73 8.17
CA LEU A 68 0.02 7.03 8.45
C LEU A 68 0.02 5.61 7.86
N ILE A 69 0.56 5.45 6.66
CA ILE A 69 0.63 4.14 5.99
C ILE A 69 1.54 3.18 6.76
N PHE A 70 2.72 3.62 7.18
CA PHE A 70 3.60 2.83 8.04
C PHE A 70 2.95 2.51 9.39
N SER A 71 2.22 3.45 10.00
CA SER A 71 1.46 3.19 11.23
C SER A 71 0.38 2.11 11.02
N ASN A 72 -0.32 2.14 9.89
CA ASN A 72 -1.34 1.13 9.58
C ASN A 72 -0.72 -0.25 9.33
N ILE A 73 0.40 -0.33 8.61
CA ILE A 73 1.16 -1.57 8.44
C ILE A 73 1.60 -2.12 9.80
N GLY A 74 2.11 -1.26 10.70
CA GLY A 74 2.48 -1.68 12.06
C GLY A 74 1.30 -2.29 12.84
N THR A 75 0.12 -1.70 12.71
CA THR A 75 -1.11 -2.22 13.34
C THR A 75 -1.49 -3.59 12.80
N LEU A 76 -1.45 -3.75 11.47
CA LEU A 76 -1.71 -5.02 10.79
C LEU A 76 -0.73 -6.11 11.26
N GLN A 77 0.56 -5.78 11.28
CA GLN A 77 1.63 -6.71 11.69
C GLN A 77 1.49 -7.13 13.15
N ARG A 78 1.14 -6.19 14.04
CA ARG A 78 0.85 -6.50 15.45
C ARG A 78 -0.34 -7.46 15.58
N GLN A 79 -1.42 -7.22 14.83
CA GLN A 79 -2.58 -8.13 14.80
C GLN A 79 -2.19 -9.54 14.32
N MET A 80 -1.30 -9.62 13.34
CA MET A 80 -0.73 -10.87 12.83
C MET A 80 0.37 -11.49 13.74
N GLN A 81 0.61 -10.93 14.94
CA GLN A 81 1.68 -11.34 15.88
C GLN A 81 3.12 -11.24 15.32
N ARG A 82 3.33 -10.44 14.27
CA ARG A 82 4.64 -10.12 13.70
C ARG A 82 5.22 -8.89 14.42
N LEU A 83 5.48 -9.04 15.71
CA LEU A 83 5.80 -7.92 16.60
C LEU A 83 7.09 -7.18 16.22
N ASP A 84 8.11 -7.89 15.73
CA ASP A 84 9.37 -7.27 15.30
C ASP A 84 9.18 -6.35 14.09
N GLU A 85 8.42 -6.82 13.09
CA GLU A 85 8.07 -6.02 11.91
C GLU A 85 7.18 -4.83 12.31
N ALA A 86 6.23 -5.04 13.22
CA ALA A 86 5.36 -3.97 13.71
C ALA A 86 6.16 -2.83 14.35
N ALA A 87 7.14 -3.16 15.21
CA ALA A 87 8.02 -2.18 15.83
C ALA A 87 8.86 -1.40 14.81
N GLU A 88 9.33 -2.06 13.75
CA GLU A 88 10.04 -1.42 12.65
C GLU A 88 9.13 -0.46 11.85
N SER A 89 7.93 -0.91 11.49
CA SER A 89 6.93 -0.10 10.80
C SER A 89 6.55 1.15 11.59
N TYR A 90 6.29 1.03 12.89
CA TYR A 90 6.06 2.21 13.73
C TYR A 90 7.29 3.11 13.85
N THR A 91 8.50 2.56 13.76
CA THR A 91 9.74 3.36 13.75
C THR A 91 9.85 4.18 12.46
N TYR A 92 9.54 3.61 11.30
CA TYR A 92 9.44 4.39 10.05
C TYR A 92 8.36 5.48 10.16
N ALA A 93 7.20 5.16 10.73
CA ALA A 93 6.12 6.13 10.95
C ALA A 93 6.59 7.29 11.86
N PHE A 94 7.26 6.97 12.96
CA PHE A 94 7.80 7.95 13.91
C PHE A 94 8.86 8.85 13.27
N ASN A 95 9.76 8.30 12.45
CA ASN A 95 10.78 9.09 11.77
C ASN A 95 10.19 10.15 10.83
N LEU A 96 8.99 9.91 10.29
CA LEU A 96 8.26 10.87 9.45
C LEU A 96 7.40 11.84 10.27
N ALA A 97 6.88 11.40 11.42
CA ALA A 97 6.01 12.18 12.29
C ALA A 97 6.42 12.04 13.77
N PRO A 98 7.55 12.65 14.20
CA PRO A 98 8.18 12.39 15.50
C PRO A 98 7.38 12.88 16.70
N TYR A 99 6.35 13.71 16.49
CA TYR A 99 5.49 14.24 17.55
C TYR A 99 4.10 13.59 17.55
N SER A 100 3.91 12.52 16.79
CA SER A 100 2.65 11.79 16.73
C SER A 100 2.49 10.89 17.95
N ILE A 101 1.74 11.38 18.95
CA ILE A 101 1.40 10.62 20.15
C ILE A 101 0.76 9.26 19.82
N PRO A 102 -0.16 9.12 18.85
CA PRO A 102 -0.69 7.81 18.48
C PRO A 102 0.36 6.81 18.01
N ILE A 103 1.37 7.26 17.25
CA ILE A 103 2.45 6.38 16.77
C ILE A 103 3.31 5.91 17.93
N LEU A 104 3.68 6.81 18.85
CA LEU A 104 4.44 6.48 20.06
C LEU A 104 3.69 5.48 20.94
N LEU A 105 2.41 5.70 21.22
CA LEU A 105 1.60 4.79 22.03
C LEU A 105 1.49 3.40 21.39
N ASN A 106 1.31 3.34 20.08
CA ASN A 106 1.23 2.07 19.36
C ASN A 106 2.57 1.32 19.40
N ARG A 107 3.70 2.02 19.20
CA ARG A 107 5.04 1.40 19.28
C ARG A 107 5.38 0.95 20.71
N ALA A 108 5.09 1.77 21.71
CA ALA A 108 5.23 1.41 23.11
C ALA A 108 4.42 0.16 23.46
N THR A 109 3.19 0.05 22.92
CA THR A 109 2.35 -1.14 23.10
C THR A 109 3.02 -2.39 22.52
N VAL A 110 3.58 -2.31 21.31
CA VAL A 110 4.34 -3.42 20.72
C VAL A 110 5.57 -3.77 21.57
N TYR A 111 6.31 -2.78 22.07
CA TYR A 111 7.44 -3.04 22.96
C TYR A 111 7.01 -3.74 24.26
N MET A 112 5.86 -3.41 24.82
CA MET A 112 5.31 -4.13 25.97
C MET A 112 4.98 -5.58 25.62
N GLU A 113 4.34 -5.82 24.47
CA GLU A 113 4.01 -7.18 23.98
C GLU A 113 5.25 -8.03 23.70
N GLN A 114 6.34 -7.42 23.25
CA GLN A 114 7.65 -8.08 23.05
C GLN A 114 8.41 -8.33 24.37
N GLY A 115 7.97 -7.75 25.49
CA GLY A 115 8.68 -7.84 26.77
C GLY A 115 9.86 -6.87 26.91
N PHE A 116 9.82 -5.72 26.21
CA PHE A 116 10.81 -4.65 26.28
C PHE A 116 10.27 -3.38 26.98
N PRO A 117 9.90 -3.43 28.28
CA PRO A 117 9.26 -2.32 28.96
C PRO A 117 10.11 -1.05 29.05
N ASN A 118 11.45 -1.20 29.06
CA ASN A 118 12.36 -0.04 29.04
C ASN A 118 12.26 0.74 27.74
N ARG A 119 12.01 0.08 26.59
CA ARG A 119 11.81 0.77 25.31
C ARG A 119 10.44 1.45 25.29
N ALA A 120 9.41 0.78 25.78
CA ALA A 120 8.08 1.35 25.91
C ALA A 120 8.03 2.60 26.80
N TYR A 121 8.84 2.64 27.86
CA TYR A 121 8.93 3.81 28.76
C TYR A 121 9.60 5.04 28.12
N ILE A 122 10.46 4.83 27.11
CA ILE A 122 11.18 5.91 26.42
C ILE A 122 10.31 6.56 25.34
N ASP A 123 9.37 5.80 24.77
CA ASP A 123 8.37 6.28 23.80
C ASP A 123 7.33 7.21 24.47
#